data_AF-A0A7S3GR61-F1
#
_entry.id   AF-A0A7S3GR61-F1
#
_cell.length_a   1.000
_cell.length_b   1.000
_cell.length_c   1.000
_cell.angle_alpha   90.00
_cell.angle_beta   90.00
_cell.angle_gamma   90.00
#
_symmetry.space_group_name_H-M   'P 1'
#
loop_
_entity.id
_entity.type
_entity.pdbx_description
1 polymer ?
#
loop_
_entity_poly.entity_id
_entity_poly.type
_entity_poly.pdbx_seq_one_letter_code
_entity_poly.pdbx_strand_id
1 'polypeptide(L)'
;MDDVCECTPAFKRALVELFARFDVDGDKLLSEAELKAFSRAANEDEREFAEEEMMEIKDFFDWKEGPAGAGLTLRGWMQMYMTQTQAREEETWEDLHRLGYNGRLELRPAPSTKAEGELRAKLEELLALGEAGKLKEFVDAFVAPDV
;
A
#
# COMPACT_ATOMS: atom_id res chain seq x y z
N MET A 1 17.97 21.27 -24.27
CA MET A 1 17.88 21.16 -22.80
C MET A 1 16.41 20.93 -22.48
N ASP A 2 15.92 19.73 -22.77
CA ASP A 2 14.53 19.31 -22.46
C ASP A 2 14.53 17.79 -22.29
N ASP A 3 15.40 17.29 -21.41
CA ASP A 3 15.44 15.88 -21.01
C ASP A 3 14.77 15.74 -19.63
N VAL A 4 13.56 16.28 -19.50
CA VAL A 4 12.68 15.95 -18.37
C VAL A 4 12.11 14.58 -18.69
N CYS A 5 12.75 13.55 -18.12
CA CYS A 5 12.28 12.18 -18.07
C CYS A 5 10.75 12.08 -18.20
N GLU A 6 10.31 11.35 -19.22
CA GLU A 6 8.96 11.26 -19.79
C GLU A 6 7.94 10.57 -18.84
N CYS A 7 7.86 11.01 -17.58
CA CYS A 7 6.86 10.54 -16.64
C CYS A 7 5.49 11.08 -17.05
N THR A 8 4.69 10.22 -17.66
CA THR A 8 3.32 10.54 -18.07
C THR A 8 2.52 11.09 -16.89
N PRO A 9 1.57 12.03 -17.11
CA PRO A 9 0.72 12.55 -16.05
C PRO A 9 -0.05 11.46 -15.30
N ALA A 10 -0.34 10.33 -15.95
CA ALA A 10 -0.97 9.16 -15.34
C ALA A 10 -0.06 8.53 -14.27
N PHE A 11 1.23 8.38 -14.55
CA PHE A 11 2.19 7.83 -13.59
C PHE A 11 2.31 8.72 -12.35
N LYS A 12 2.38 10.03 -12.54
CA LYS A 12 2.40 10.98 -11.41
C LYS A 12 1.13 10.87 -10.55
N ARG A 13 -0.04 10.71 -11.16
CA ARG A 13 -1.30 10.50 -10.42
C ARG A 13 -1.30 9.20 -9.64
N ALA A 14 -0.88 8.09 -10.26
CA ALA A 14 -0.76 6.81 -9.58
C ALA A 14 0.18 6.88 -8.37
N LEU A 15 1.33 7.56 -8.50
CA LEU A 15 2.25 7.75 -7.38
C LEU A 15 1.67 8.60 -6.25
N VAL A 16 0.86 9.62 -6.56
CA VAL A 16 0.16 10.43 -5.54
C VAL A 16 -0.89 9.60 -4.80
N GLU A 17 -1.65 8.78 -5.52
CA GLU A 17 -2.64 7.89 -4.91
C GLU A 17 -1.97 6.81 -4.05
N LEU A 18 -0.84 6.27 -4.53
CA LEU A 18 -0.05 5.31 -3.78
C LEU A 18 0.52 5.93 -2.51
N PHE A 19 1.08 7.13 -2.61
CA PHE A 19 1.57 7.89 -1.45
C PHE A 19 0.45 8.07 -0.41
N ALA A 20 -0.73 8.54 -0.84
CA ALA A 20 -1.87 8.73 0.05
C ALA A 20 -2.44 7.42 0.64
N ARG A 21 -2.17 6.27 0.01
CA ARG A 21 -2.58 4.95 0.51
C ARG A 21 -1.69 4.43 1.63
N PHE A 22 -0.40 4.80 1.61
CA PHE A 22 0.57 4.41 2.63
C PHE A 22 0.78 5.47 3.72
N ASP A 23 0.34 6.70 3.48
CA ASP A 23 0.22 7.78 4.47
C ASP A 23 -0.96 7.46 5.41
N VAL A 24 -0.70 6.63 6.43
CA VAL A 24 -1.72 6.09 7.35
C VAL A 24 -2.18 7.14 8.34
N ASP A 25 -1.26 8.01 8.77
CA ASP A 25 -1.57 9.10 9.70
C ASP A 25 -2.07 10.38 9.01
N GLY A 26 -1.92 10.48 7.69
CA GLY A 26 -2.44 11.58 6.87
C GLY A 26 -1.63 12.86 7.04
N ASP A 27 -0.39 12.77 7.52
CA ASP A 27 0.48 13.94 7.77
C ASP A 27 1.18 14.46 6.50
N LYS A 28 0.99 13.75 5.37
CA LYS A 28 1.59 14.01 4.06
C LYS A 28 3.10 13.75 4.00
N LEU A 29 3.60 12.92 4.89
CA LEU A 29 4.95 12.38 4.91
C LEU A 29 4.86 10.86 5.07
N LEU A 30 5.79 10.14 4.44
CA LEU A 30 5.91 8.71 4.70
C LEU A 30 7.02 8.50 5.72
N SER A 31 6.64 8.17 6.94
CA SER A 31 7.54 7.78 8.00
C SER A 31 8.29 6.49 7.66
N GLU A 32 9.33 6.17 8.42
CA GLU A 32 10.10 4.94 8.23
C GLU A 32 9.22 3.68 8.35
N ALA A 33 8.21 3.70 9.22
CA ALA A 33 7.29 2.60 9.41
C ALA A 33 6.41 2.39 8.17
N GLU A 34 5.91 3.48 7.59
CA GLU A 34 5.08 3.44 6.39
C GLU A 34 5.88 3.04 5.15
N LEU A 35 7.12 3.52 5.03
CA LEU A 35 8.03 3.11 3.97
C LEU A 35 8.41 1.63 4.06
N LYS A 36 8.61 1.10 5.27
CA LYS A 36 8.82 -0.35 5.48
C LYS A 36 7.59 -1.16 5.10
N ALA A 37 6.40 -0.70 5.51
CA ALA A 37 5.13 -1.34 5.12
C ALA A 37 4.91 -1.32 3.60
N PHE A 38 5.26 -0.20 2.94
CA PHE A 38 5.26 -0.10 1.49
C PHE A 38 6.24 -1.07 0.85
N SER A 39 7.49 -1.11 1.31
CA SER A 39 8.53 -2.00 0.79
C SER A 39 8.08 -3.47 0.87
N ARG A 40 7.51 -3.86 2.01
CA ARG A 40 6.92 -5.19 2.17
C ARG A 40 5.78 -5.49 1.20
N ALA A 41 4.94 -4.50 0.88
CA ALA A 41 3.83 -4.67 -0.04
C ALA A 41 4.26 -4.67 -1.52
N ALA A 42 5.36 -4.00 -1.85
CA ALA A 42 5.91 -3.91 -3.20
C ALA A 42 6.74 -5.16 -3.55
N ASN A 43 7.66 -5.56 -2.68
CA ASN A 43 8.61 -6.65 -2.96
C ASN A 43 7.96 -8.04 -2.96
N GLU A 44 8.43 -8.96 -3.82
CA GLU A 44 7.95 -10.34 -3.87
C GLU A 44 8.18 -11.12 -2.58
N ASP A 45 9.35 -10.93 -2.00
CA ASP A 45 9.77 -11.64 -0.78
C ASP A 45 9.24 -11.00 0.51
N GLU A 46 8.27 -10.06 0.42
CA GLU A 46 7.82 -9.26 1.56
C GLU A 46 8.95 -8.52 2.29
N ARG A 47 10.07 -8.30 1.59
CA ARG A 47 11.27 -7.68 2.15
C ARG A 47 10.98 -6.23 2.48
N GLU A 48 11.34 -5.85 3.70
CA GLU A 48 11.34 -4.46 4.15
C GLU A 48 12.68 -3.79 3.80
N PHE A 49 12.66 -2.46 3.65
CA PHE A 49 13.90 -1.69 3.53
C PHE A 49 14.78 -1.92 4.75
N ALA A 50 16.03 -2.30 4.49
CA ALA A 50 17.08 -2.37 5.49
C ALA A 50 17.40 -0.96 6.02
N GLU A 51 18.07 -0.88 7.17
CA GLU A 51 18.48 0.40 7.75
C GLU A 51 19.39 1.21 6.81
N GLU A 52 20.24 0.53 6.04
CA GLU A 52 21.11 1.14 5.04
C GLU A 52 20.29 1.79 3.91
N GLU A 53 19.32 1.05 3.35
CA GLU A 53 18.42 1.55 2.30
C GLU A 53 17.58 2.74 2.81
N MET A 54 17.13 2.67 4.06
CA MET A 54 16.39 3.76 4.69
C MET A 54 17.27 5.01 4.87
N MET A 55 18.54 4.83 5.22
CA MET A 55 19.49 5.93 5.35
C MET A 55 19.78 6.57 4.00
N GLU A 56 19.96 5.76 2.94
CA GLU A 56 20.09 6.26 1.58
C GLU A 56 18.85 7.05 1.16
N ILE A 57 17.64 6.57 1.48
CA ILE A 57 16.40 7.28 1.16
C ILE A 57 16.38 8.67 1.83
N LYS A 58 16.83 8.77 3.08
CA LYS A 58 16.91 10.02 3.84
C LYS A 58 17.95 10.99 3.29
N ASP A 59 19.09 10.47 2.82
CA ASP A 59 20.21 11.29 2.32
C ASP A 59 20.01 11.76 0.87
N PHE A 60 19.40 10.93 0.02
CA PHE A 60 19.27 11.20 -1.41
C PHE A 60 17.94 11.83 -1.82
N PHE A 61 16.87 11.69 -1.03
CA PHE A 61 15.55 12.21 -1.36
C PHE A 61 15.03 13.24 -0.36
N ASP A 62 13.97 13.96 -0.75
CA ASP A 62 13.39 15.03 0.06
C ASP A 62 12.71 14.46 1.32
N TRP A 63 13.44 14.46 2.43
CA TRP A 63 13.00 14.07 3.76
C TRP A 63 12.76 15.31 4.63
N LYS A 64 11.63 15.36 5.35
CA LYS A 64 11.26 16.52 6.18
C LYS A 64 10.68 16.11 7.52
N GLU A 65 10.83 17.01 8.48
CA GLU A 65 10.10 16.96 9.74
C GLU A 65 8.68 17.53 9.55
N GLY A 66 7.70 16.78 10.02
CA GLY A 66 6.29 17.13 10.04
C GLY A 66 5.68 16.99 11.43
N PRO A 67 4.35 17.12 11.52
CA PRO A 67 3.65 17.15 12.80
C PRO A 67 3.58 15.78 13.49
N ALA A 68 3.61 14.67 12.74
CA ALA A 68 3.61 13.31 13.32
C ALA A 68 5.01 12.70 13.43
N GLY A 69 5.99 13.25 12.72
CA GLY A 69 7.38 12.79 12.75
C GLY A 69 8.17 13.28 11.55
N ALA A 70 9.37 12.75 11.35
CA ALA A 70 10.13 12.97 10.14
C ALA A 70 9.82 11.88 9.11
N GLY A 71 9.67 12.25 7.84
CA GLY A 71 9.29 11.33 6.78
C GLY A 71 9.64 11.85 5.38
N LEU A 72 9.50 10.96 4.42
CA LEU A 72 9.71 11.25 3.00
C LEU A 72 8.52 12.05 2.45
N THR A 73 8.79 13.19 1.82
CA THR A 73 7.72 13.98 1.22
C THR A 73 7.23 13.36 -0.09
N LEU A 74 6.05 13.78 -0.55
CA LEU A 74 5.56 13.41 -1.88
C LEU A 74 6.56 13.74 -3.01
N ARG A 75 7.36 14.80 -2.85
CA ARG A 75 8.42 15.15 -3.81
C ARG A 75 9.53 14.11 -3.78
N GLY A 76 10.01 13.75 -2.60
CA GLY A 76 11.04 12.72 -2.41
C GLY A 76 10.58 11.36 -2.91
N TRP A 77 9.33 11.00 -2.62
CA TRP A 77 8.66 9.80 -3.13
C TRP A 77 8.65 9.72 -4.66
N MET A 78 8.22 10.79 -5.33
CA MET A 78 8.24 10.85 -6.79
C MET A 78 9.66 10.72 -7.34
N GLN A 79 10.65 11.37 -6.71
CA GLN A 79 12.04 11.27 -7.13
C GLN A 79 12.57 9.84 -6.97
N MET A 80 12.28 9.19 -5.84
CA MET A 80 12.66 7.79 -5.58
C MET A 80 12.13 6.86 -6.67
N TYR A 81 10.83 6.92 -6.95
CA TYR A 81 10.20 6.11 -7.99
C TYR A 81 10.75 6.42 -9.40
N MET A 82 10.98 7.69 -9.72
CA MET A 82 11.59 8.07 -10.99
C MET A 82 13.01 7.51 -11.14
N THR A 83 13.82 7.57 -10.09
CA THR A 83 15.19 7.02 -10.07
C THR A 83 15.18 5.50 -10.22
N GLN A 84 14.30 4.79 -9.50
CA GLN A 84 14.16 3.34 -9.65
C GLN A 84 13.68 2.95 -11.06
N THR A 85 12.67 3.65 -11.59
CA THR A 85 12.13 3.36 -12.94
C THR A 85 13.17 3.62 -14.02
N GLN A 86 14.00 4.65 -13.88
CA GLN A 86 15.10 4.90 -14.82
C GLN A 86 16.18 3.82 -14.75
N ALA A 87 16.42 3.25 -13.57
CA ALA A 87 17.39 2.17 -13.41
C ALA A 87 16.85 0.83 -13.89
N ARG A 88 15.59 0.52 -13.55
CA ARG A 88 14.95 -0.80 -13.72
C ARG A 88 13.43 -0.66 -13.87
N GLU A 89 13.01 -0.26 -15.06
CA GLU A 89 11.60 -0.04 -15.39
C GLU A 89 10.73 -1.29 -15.17
N GLU A 90 11.24 -2.48 -15.51
CA GLU A 90 10.49 -3.74 -15.37
C GLU A 90 10.07 -4.03 -13.92
N GLU A 91 10.98 -3.86 -12.95
CA GLU A 91 10.68 -4.06 -11.52
C GLU A 91 9.62 -3.06 -11.03
N THR A 92 9.70 -1.79 -11.45
CA THR A 92 8.65 -0.80 -11.11
C THR A 92 7.28 -1.23 -11.61
N TRP A 93 7.18 -1.81 -12.81
CA TRP A 93 5.90 -2.29 -13.35
C TRP A 93 5.38 -3.51 -12.59
N GLU A 94 6.25 -4.39 -12.12
CA GLU A 94 5.88 -5.53 -11.26
C GLU A 94 5.34 -5.06 -9.90
N ASP A 95 6.01 -4.10 -9.26
CA ASP A 95 5.56 -3.48 -8.01
C ASP A 95 4.18 -2.85 -8.18
N LEU A 96 4.02 -2.03 -9.22
CA LEU A 96 2.73 -1.40 -9.53
C LEU A 96 1.63 -2.44 -9.77
N HIS A 97 1.95 -3.54 -10.46
CA HIS A 97 0.99 -4.62 -10.71
C HIS A 97 0.55 -5.31 -9.41
N ARG A 98 1.48 -5.54 -8.48
CA ARG A 98 1.21 -6.08 -7.13
C ARG A 98 0.37 -5.12 -6.29
N LEU A 99 0.65 -3.84 -6.37
CA LEU A 99 -0.08 -2.78 -5.66
C LEU A 99 -1.49 -2.56 -6.22
N GLY A 100 -1.81 -3.21 -7.34
CA GLY A 100 -3.15 -3.29 -7.93
C GLY A 100 -3.31 -2.48 -9.21
N TYR A 101 -2.27 -1.83 -9.72
CA TYR A 101 -2.35 -1.07 -10.96
C TYR A 101 -2.33 -1.99 -12.19
N ASN A 102 -3.07 -1.61 -13.22
CA ASN A 102 -3.00 -2.24 -14.54
C ASN A 102 -1.90 -1.59 -15.40
N GLY A 103 -1.64 -2.13 -16.59
CA GLY A 103 -0.68 -1.54 -17.56
C GLY A 103 -1.06 -0.15 -18.10
N ARG A 104 -2.16 0.44 -17.63
CA ARG A 104 -2.58 1.83 -17.90
C ARG A 104 -2.44 2.73 -16.68
N LEU A 105 -1.83 2.25 -15.60
CA LEU A 105 -1.69 2.96 -14.32
C LEU A 105 -3.04 3.32 -13.70
N GLU A 106 -4.07 2.52 -13.99
CA GLU A 106 -5.35 2.60 -13.32
C GLU A 106 -5.37 1.53 -12.21
N LEU A 107 -5.78 1.90 -11.00
CA LEU A 107 -6.10 0.93 -9.96
C LEU A 107 -7.13 -0.05 -10.51
N ARG A 108 -6.77 -1.33 -10.59
CA ARG A 108 -7.75 -2.37 -10.83
C ARG A 108 -8.79 -2.27 -9.71
N PRO A 109 -10.09 -2.28 -10.02
CA PRO A 109 -11.08 -2.53 -8.98
C PRO A 109 -10.62 -3.79 -8.26
N ALA A 110 -10.44 -3.70 -6.94
CA ALA A 110 -9.81 -4.75 -6.14
C ALA A 110 -10.37 -6.10 -6.60
N PRO A 111 -9.53 -7.08 -7.00
CA PRO A 111 -10.05 -8.41 -7.20
C PRO A 111 -10.60 -8.80 -5.84
N SER A 112 -11.93 -8.94 -5.72
CA SER A 112 -12.55 -9.45 -4.50
C SER A 112 -11.81 -10.72 -4.15
N THR A 113 -10.89 -10.65 -3.19
CA THR A 113 -10.12 -11.80 -2.81
C THR A 113 -11.15 -12.78 -2.28
N LYS A 114 -11.00 -14.07 -2.62
CA LYS A 114 -11.92 -15.11 -2.16
C LYS A 114 -12.12 -15.00 -0.64
N ALA A 115 -11.04 -14.68 0.07
CA ALA A 115 -11.01 -14.38 1.50
C ALA A 115 -11.89 -13.19 1.94
N GLU A 116 -11.88 -12.05 1.25
CA GLU A 116 -12.80 -10.93 1.56
C GLU A 116 -14.26 -11.28 1.26
N GLY A 117 -14.50 -12.01 0.17
CA GLY A 117 -15.84 -12.51 -0.16
C GLY A 117 -16.37 -13.48 0.91
N GLU A 118 -15.51 -14.38 1.39
CA GLU A 118 -15.81 -15.32 2.48
C GLU A 118 -16.01 -14.58 3.82
N LEU A 119 -15.19 -13.58 4.11
CA LEU A 119 -15.31 -12.78 5.34
C LEU A 119 -16.59 -11.94 5.33
N ARG A 120 -16.94 -11.36 4.18
CA ARG A 120 -18.18 -10.59 4.00
C ARG A 120 -19.41 -11.47 4.05
N ALA A 121 -19.37 -12.64 3.42
CA ALA A 121 -20.43 -13.64 3.51
C ALA A 121 -20.63 -14.14 4.96
N LYS A 122 -19.53 -14.40 5.69
CA LYS A 122 -19.59 -14.74 7.12
C LYS A 122 -20.17 -13.60 7.97
N LEU A 123 -19.82 -12.36 7.66
CA LEU A 123 -20.36 -11.19 8.38
C LEU A 123 -21.86 -11.04 8.15
N GLU A 124 -22.34 -11.21 6.91
CA GLU A 124 -23.77 -11.17 6.57
C GLU A 124 -24.54 -12.32 7.23
N GLU A 125 -23.98 -13.53 7.28
CA GLU A 125 -24.57 -14.67 7.99
C GLU A 125 -24.72 -14.41 9.49
N LEU A 126 -23.69 -13.84 10.14
CA LEU A 126 -23.72 -13.51 11.56
C LEU A 126 -24.74 -12.40 11.87
N LEU A 127 -24.85 -11.39 11.01
CA LEU A 127 -25.86 -10.34 11.15
C LEU A 127 -27.28 -10.91 11.03
N ALA A 128 -27.52 -11.78 10.06
CA ALA A 128 -28.81 -12.44 9.88
C ALA A 128 -29.19 -13.34 11.07
N LEU A 129 -28.21 -14.03 11.68
CA LEU A 129 -28.43 -14.83 12.90
C LEU A 129 -28.79 -13.95 14.11
N GLY A 130 -28.17 -12.77 14.21
CA GLY A 130 -28.47 -11.77 15.24
C GLY A 130 -29.89 -11.20 15.10
N GLU A 131 -30.30 -10.81 13.87
CA GLU A 131 -31.64 -10.28 13.60
C GLU A 131 -32.75 -11.32 13.77
N ALA A 132 -32.45 -12.60 13.51
CA ALA A 132 -33.38 -13.71 13.71
C ALA A 132 -33.56 -14.09 15.20
N GLY A 133 -32.86 -13.45 16.14
CA GLY A 133 -32.92 -13.77 17.57
C GLY A 133 -32.36 -15.15 17.93
N LYS A 134 -31.53 -15.74 17.04
CA LYS A 134 -30.94 -17.08 17.19
C LYS A 134 -29.65 -17.01 18.01
N LEU A 135 -29.78 -16.49 19.24
CA LEU A 135 -28.66 -16.21 20.15
C LEU A 135 -27.78 -17.43 20.41
N LYS A 136 -28.37 -18.63 20.46
CA LYS A 136 -27.64 -19.88 20.66
C LYS A 136 -26.72 -20.22 19.48
N GLU A 137 -27.21 -20.10 18.25
CA GLU A 137 -26.44 -20.40 17.03
C GLU A 137 -25.36 -19.33 16.78
N PHE A 138 -25.65 -18.07 17.13
CA PHE A 138 -24.69 -16.96 17.08
C PHE A 138 -23.51 -17.16 18.05
N VAL A 139 -23.77 -17.63 19.27
CA VAL A 139 -22.72 -17.93 20.26
C VAL A 139 -21.94 -19.19 19.89
N ASP A 140 -22.60 -20.25 19.43
CA ASP A 140 -21.95 -21.47 18.92
C ASP A 140 -21.01 -21.16 17.73
N ALA A 141 -21.34 -20.18 16.88
CA ALA A 141 -20.48 -19.74 15.77
C ALA A 141 -19.19 -19.00 16.22
N PHE A 142 -19.19 -18.41 17.42
CA PHE A 142 -18.03 -17.72 18.01
C PHE A 142 -17.19 -18.65 18.90
N VAL A 143 -17.80 -19.70 19.44
CA VAL A 143 -17.15 -20.72 20.26
C VAL A 143 -16.87 -21.92 19.38
N ALA A 144 -15.88 -21.82 18.49
CA ALA A 144 -15.35 -23.01 17.86
C ALA A 144 -14.79 -23.95 18.95
N PRO A 145 -15.18 -25.25 19.00
CA PRO A 145 -14.51 -26.21 19.85
C PRO A 145 -13.19 -26.62 19.19
N ASP A 146 -12.11 -25.92 19.52
CA ASP A 146 -10.76 -26.43 19.30
C ASP A 146 -10.24 -26.96 20.64
N VAL A 147 -10.46 -28.26 20.85
CA VAL A 147 -9.64 -29.14 21.71
C VAL A 147 -9.22 -30.33 20.88
#